data_AF-A0A084G619-F1
#
_entry.id   AF-A0A084G619-F1
#
_cell.length_a   1.000
_cell.length_b   1.000
_cell.length_c   1.000
_cell.angle_alpha   90.00
_cell.angle_beta   90.00
_cell.angle_gamma   90.00
#
_symmetry.space_group_name_H-M   'P 1'
#
loop_
_entity.id
_entity.type
_entity.pdbx_description
1 polymer ?
#
loop_
_entity_poly.entity_id
_entity_poly.type
_entity_poly.pdbx_seq_one_letter_code
_entity_poly.pdbx_strand_id
1 'polypeptide(L)'
;MAGDEHEGASKKEQLIEACRRNNTDLLSEIIEDCSSEEEITRLLNDTTTVLGNHLYHEAALQGNYEVIDMLLDQPDFECDPINRREGDTPLHSAIRWINSEPLAQRPFGNSLVDMMLEAGSNPRIKNKGGLTPYQLVDPTNTGLKELIQKHEYAALNRGDFIQADVGGDTAASTKPIVHHDYHANGESDEDAEFSGSDEEERAEWERRKREKKARKG
;
A
#
# COMPACT_ATOMS: atom_id res chain seq x y z
N MET A 1 20.28 52.37 14.46
CA MET A 1 19.72 51.15 15.06
C MET A 1 19.70 50.13 13.95
N ALA A 2 20.54 49.09 14.04
CA ALA A 2 20.56 48.02 13.06
C ALA A 2 19.23 47.26 13.19
N GLY A 3 18.54 47.07 12.08
CA GLY A 3 17.31 46.30 12.04
C GLY A 3 17.63 44.85 12.36
N ASP A 4 17.04 44.34 13.43
CA ASP A 4 16.82 42.91 13.57
C ASP A 4 15.81 42.53 12.48
N GLU A 5 16.31 42.28 11.27
CA GLU A 5 15.60 41.50 10.28
C GLU A 5 15.47 40.10 10.88
N HIS A 6 14.31 39.82 11.48
CA HIS A 6 13.97 38.47 11.89
C HIS A 6 14.03 37.60 10.64
N GLU A 7 15.09 36.79 10.54
CA GLU A 7 15.20 35.72 9.55
C GLU A 7 13.94 34.86 9.71
N GLY A 8 13.02 34.95 8.74
CA GLY A 8 11.76 34.23 8.78
C GLY A 8 11.99 32.71 8.84
N ALA A 9 10.95 31.96 9.23
CA ALA A 9 11.02 30.50 9.19
C ALA A 9 11.43 30.02 7.79
N SER A 10 12.33 29.05 7.71
CA SER A 10 12.77 28.49 6.43
C SER A 10 11.60 27.84 5.68
N LYS A 11 11.65 27.76 4.35
CA LYS A 11 10.61 27.09 3.54
C LYS A 11 10.27 25.67 4.06
N LYS A 12 11.29 24.93 4.52
CA LYS A 12 11.11 23.59 5.10
C LYS A 12 10.30 23.61 6.40
N GLU A 13 10.57 24.56 7.29
CA GLU A 13 9.82 24.71 8.54
C GLU A 13 8.40 25.19 8.29
N GLN A 14 8.22 26.10 7.32
CA GLN A 14 6.90 26.57 6.90
C GLN A 14 6.06 25.42 6.34
N LEU A 15 6.63 24.55 5.49
CA LEU A 15 5.96 23.35 4.99
C LEU A 15 5.55 22.38 6.10
N ILE A 16 6.44 22.16 7.08
CA ILE A 16 6.13 21.31 8.23
C ILE A 16 4.96 21.90 9.04
N GLU A 17 4.98 23.22 9.31
CA GLU A 17 3.89 23.88 10.03
C GLU A 17 2.59 23.90 9.22
N ALA A 18 2.65 24.05 7.89
CA ALA A 18 1.50 23.93 7.01
C ALA A 18 0.86 22.54 7.13
N CYS A 19 1.68 21.50 7.08
CA CYS A 19 1.24 20.11 7.24
C CYS A 19 0.68 19.80 8.62
N ARG A 20 1.17 20.43 9.69
CA ARG A 20 0.65 20.22 11.05
C ARG A 20 -0.68 20.91 11.30
N ARG A 21 -0.89 22.08 10.70
CA ARG A 21 -2.05 22.93 10.96
C ARG A 21 -3.14 22.83 9.89
N ASN A 22 -2.99 21.91 8.94
CA ASN A 22 -3.83 21.80 7.77
C ASN A 22 -3.95 23.13 6.99
N ASN A 23 -2.86 23.90 6.94
CA ASN A 23 -2.86 25.22 6.30
C ASN A 23 -2.57 25.06 4.82
N THR A 24 -3.65 24.94 4.04
CA THR A 24 -3.56 24.70 2.61
C THR A 24 -3.01 25.90 1.85
N ASP A 25 -3.40 27.10 2.26
CA ASP A 25 -3.01 28.36 1.61
C ASP A 25 -1.50 28.57 1.69
N LEU A 26 -0.91 28.32 2.87
CA LEU A 26 0.54 28.42 3.04
C LEU A 26 1.28 27.36 2.23
N LEU A 27 0.75 26.14 2.13
CA LEU A 27 1.35 25.10 1.30
C LEU A 27 1.35 25.51 -0.18
N SER A 28 0.22 25.99 -0.69
CA SER A 28 0.11 26.49 -2.06
C SER A 28 1.04 27.67 -2.33
N GLU A 29 1.14 28.64 -1.42
CA GLU A 29 2.05 29.79 -1.55
C GLU A 29 3.51 29.33 -1.69
N ILE A 30 3.95 28.36 -0.90
CA ILE A 30 5.33 27.84 -0.97
C ILE A 30 5.57 27.07 -2.26
N ILE A 31 4.58 26.30 -2.73
CA ILE A 31 4.65 25.56 -4.00
C ILE A 31 4.73 26.54 -5.18
N GLU A 32 3.92 27.60 -5.19
CA GLU A 32 3.92 28.65 -6.23
C GLU A 32 5.21 29.48 -6.25
N ASP A 33 5.87 29.66 -5.10
CA ASP A 33 7.16 30.34 -4.99
C ASP A 33 8.37 29.46 -5.41
N CYS A 34 8.14 28.20 -5.80
CA CYS A 34 9.19 27.34 -6.35
C CYS A 34 9.39 27.60 -7.85
N SER A 35 10.65 27.52 -8.30
CA SER A 35 11.00 27.89 -9.68
C SER A 35 10.79 26.77 -10.70
N SER A 36 10.68 25.51 -10.26
CA SER A 36 10.42 24.36 -11.13
C SER A 36 9.72 23.21 -10.40
N GLU A 37 9.09 22.31 -11.17
CA GLU A 37 8.45 21.10 -10.67
C GLU A 37 9.46 20.19 -9.93
N GLU A 38 10.69 20.08 -10.41
CA GLU A 38 11.73 19.29 -9.75
C GLU A 38 12.15 19.87 -8.40
N GLU A 39 12.09 21.20 -8.24
CA GLU A 39 12.32 21.85 -6.95
C GLU A 39 11.19 21.51 -5.97
N ILE A 40 9.93 21.55 -6.42
CA ILE A 40 8.74 21.18 -5.63
C ILE A 40 8.86 19.73 -5.17
N THR A 41 9.04 18.78 -6.10
CA THR A 41 9.14 17.35 -5.77
C THR A 41 10.27 17.05 -4.78
N ARG A 42 11.47 17.61 -5.00
CA ARG A 42 12.59 17.46 -4.04
C ARG A 42 12.25 18.05 -2.69
N LEU A 43 11.69 19.26 -2.67
CA LEU A 43 11.38 19.94 -1.42
C LEU A 43 10.33 19.17 -0.61
N LEU A 44 9.29 18.64 -1.25
CA LEU A 44 8.22 17.91 -0.58
C LEU A 44 8.69 16.53 -0.08
N ASN A 45 9.47 15.79 -0.88
CA ASN A 45 9.93 14.45 -0.54
C ASN A 45 11.10 14.46 0.48
N ASP A 46 12.04 15.39 0.35
CA ASP A 46 13.26 15.44 1.19
C ASP A 46 13.07 16.19 2.51
N THR A 47 11.99 16.98 2.65
CA THR A 47 11.73 17.72 3.88
C THR A 47 11.33 16.76 5.00
N THR A 48 12.16 16.74 6.04
CA THR A 48 11.95 15.93 7.22
C THR A 48 12.07 16.76 8.49
N THR A 49 11.30 16.41 9.51
CA THR A 49 11.40 17.02 10.83
C THR A 49 12.65 16.54 11.57
N VAL A 50 12.97 17.16 12.71
CA VAL A 50 14.05 16.71 13.60
C VAL A 50 13.88 15.26 14.08
N LEU A 51 12.63 14.75 14.10
CA LEU A 51 12.31 13.37 14.45
C LEU A 51 12.42 12.41 13.26
N GLY A 52 12.70 12.94 12.06
CA GLY A 52 12.80 12.18 10.81
C GLY A 52 11.45 11.74 10.26
N ASN A 53 10.39 12.51 10.52
CA ASN A 53 9.10 12.37 9.86
C ASN A 53 9.10 13.22 8.59
N HIS A 54 8.55 12.70 7.49
CA HIS A 54 8.32 13.49 6.28
C HIS A 54 7.07 14.36 6.44
N LEU A 55 6.86 15.30 5.52
CA LEU A 55 5.65 16.13 5.48
C LEU A 55 4.38 15.28 5.51
N TYR A 56 4.38 14.17 4.74
CA TYR A 56 3.25 13.26 4.69
C TYR A 56 2.94 12.61 6.05
N HIS A 57 3.97 12.22 6.82
CA HIS A 57 3.77 11.70 8.18
C HIS A 57 3.18 12.75 9.11
N GLU A 58 3.66 14.00 9.06
CA GLU A 58 3.17 15.07 9.95
C GLU A 58 1.70 15.39 9.67
N ALA A 59 1.29 15.42 8.39
CA ALA A 59 -0.11 15.61 8.02
C ALA A 59 -0.97 14.41 8.44
N ALA A 60 -0.50 13.17 8.20
CA ALA A 60 -1.21 11.94 8.55
C ALA A 60 -1.36 11.75 10.08
N LEU A 61 -0.38 12.19 10.88
CA LEU A 61 -0.43 12.14 12.35
C LEU A 61 -1.54 13.02 12.94
N GLN A 62 -2.02 14.01 12.19
CA GLN A 62 -3.09 14.93 12.62
C GLN A 62 -4.40 14.69 11.87
N GLY A 63 -4.44 13.76 10.91
CA GLY A 63 -5.62 13.54 10.06
C GLY A 63 -5.96 14.70 9.14
N ASN A 64 -4.95 15.48 8.73
CA ASN A 64 -5.11 16.69 7.92
C ASN A 64 -5.40 16.34 6.46
N TYR A 65 -6.67 16.05 6.18
CA TYR A 65 -7.15 15.52 4.90
C TYR A 65 -6.79 16.41 3.72
N GLU A 66 -7.07 17.72 3.81
CA GLU A 66 -6.93 18.66 2.70
C GLU A 66 -5.46 18.88 2.32
N VAL A 67 -4.55 18.96 3.30
CA VAL A 67 -3.13 19.00 2.98
C VAL A 67 -2.63 17.69 2.39
N ILE A 68 -3.11 16.54 2.87
CA ILE A 68 -2.74 15.24 2.29
C ILE A 68 -3.18 15.14 0.83
N ASP A 69 -4.41 15.55 0.53
CA ASP A 69 -4.97 15.58 -0.82
C ASP A 69 -4.08 16.40 -1.77
N MET A 70 -3.74 17.63 -1.38
CA MET A 70 -2.86 18.49 -2.18
C MET A 70 -1.43 17.98 -2.32
N LEU A 71 -0.88 17.29 -1.31
CA LEU A 71 0.44 16.67 -1.40
C LEU A 71 0.42 15.51 -2.40
N LEU A 72 -0.62 14.67 -2.37
CA LEU A 72 -0.80 13.53 -3.27
C LEU A 72 -1.07 13.96 -4.72
N ASP A 73 -1.65 15.14 -4.93
CA ASP A 73 -1.84 15.74 -6.26
C ASP A 73 -0.53 16.20 -6.92
N GLN A 74 0.58 16.29 -6.17
CA GLN A 74 1.85 16.73 -6.73
C GLN A 74 2.54 15.62 -7.56
N PRO A 75 3.17 15.99 -8.69
CA PRO A 75 3.88 15.03 -9.52
C PRO A 75 5.08 14.43 -8.77
N ASP A 76 5.27 13.13 -8.95
CA ASP A 76 6.37 12.35 -8.38
C ASP A 76 6.47 12.45 -6.84
N PHE A 77 5.36 12.69 -6.16
CA PHE A 77 5.29 12.67 -4.70
C PHE A 77 5.39 11.24 -4.16
N GLU A 78 6.28 11.00 -3.20
CA GLU A 78 6.51 9.69 -2.61
C GLU A 78 5.41 9.34 -1.60
N CYS A 79 4.69 8.24 -1.86
CA CYS A 79 3.54 7.84 -1.05
C CYS A 79 3.93 7.02 0.20
N ASP A 80 5.05 6.30 0.16
CA ASP A 80 5.46 5.37 1.21
C ASP A 80 6.82 5.71 1.87
N PRO A 81 7.12 6.99 2.23
CA PRO A 81 8.34 7.31 2.93
C PRO A 81 8.35 6.65 4.32
N ILE A 82 9.51 6.16 4.76
CA ILE A 82 9.66 5.47 6.05
C ILE A 82 10.29 6.42 7.06
N ASN A 83 9.61 6.69 8.18
CA ASN A 83 10.14 7.59 9.19
C ASN A 83 11.34 6.99 9.93
N ARG A 84 12.26 7.86 10.38
CA ARG A 84 13.48 7.41 11.05
C ARG A 84 13.22 6.71 12.38
N ARG A 85 12.22 7.17 13.13
CA ARG A 85 12.02 6.76 14.53
C ARG A 85 11.46 5.34 14.62
N GLU A 86 10.24 5.14 14.15
CA GLU A 86 9.48 3.89 14.30
C GLU A 86 9.52 3.00 13.05
N GLY A 87 10.00 3.53 11.92
CA GLY A 87 9.88 2.89 10.61
C GLY A 87 8.45 2.90 10.06
N ASP A 88 7.61 3.79 10.55
CA ASP A 88 6.21 3.92 10.11
C ASP A 88 6.16 4.58 8.73
N THR A 89 5.26 4.11 7.86
CA THR A 89 4.81 4.83 6.65
C THR A 89 3.73 5.85 7.03
N PRO A 90 3.38 6.82 6.16
CA PRO A 90 2.29 7.76 6.44
C PRO A 90 0.97 7.05 6.75
N LEU A 91 0.72 5.90 6.10
CA LEU A 91 -0.45 5.07 6.37
C LEU A 91 -0.49 4.52 7.81
N HIS A 92 0.67 4.17 8.40
CA HIS A 92 0.73 3.81 9.81
C HIS A 92 0.34 4.99 10.70
N SER A 93 0.85 6.20 10.39
CA SER A 93 0.54 7.42 11.13
C SER A 93 -0.96 7.75 11.09
N ALA A 94 -1.60 7.64 9.92
CA ALA A 94 -3.04 7.86 9.77
C ALA A 94 -3.87 6.90 10.63
N ILE A 95 -3.51 5.61 10.64
CA ILE A 95 -4.22 4.60 11.45
C ILE A 95 -4.03 4.86 12.94
N ARG A 96 -2.83 5.26 13.38
CA ARG A 96 -2.59 5.64 14.77
C ARG A 96 -3.44 6.84 15.19
N TRP A 97 -3.56 7.83 14.30
CA TRP A 97 -4.41 8.99 14.53
C TRP A 97 -5.89 8.57 14.69
N ILE A 98 -6.45 7.81 13.74
CA ILE A 98 -7.85 7.34 13.81
C ILE A 98 -8.12 6.53 15.08
N ASN A 99 -7.16 5.71 15.51
CA ASN A 99 -7.29 4.93 16.74
C ASN A 99 -7.29 5.80 18.01
N SER A 100 -6.68 6.98 17.98
CA SER A 100 -6.70 7.94 19.09
C SER A 100 -7.93 8.85 19.10
N GLU A 101 -8.63 8.95 17.98
CA GLU A 101 -9.81 9.80 17.83
C GLU A 101 -11.10 9.15 18.36
N PRO A 102 -12.12 9.95 18.70
CA PRO A 102 -13.43 9.43 19.08
C PRO A 102 -14.08 8.60 17.98
N LEU A 103 -14.94 7.65 18.37
CA LEU A 103 -15.66 6.76 17.43
C LEU A 103 -16.43 7.52 16.34
N ALA A 104 -16.88 8.74 16.62
CA ALA A 104 -17.57 9.61 15.66
C ALA A 104 -16.71 10.02 14.46
N GLN A 105 -15.38 10.04 14.60
CA GLN A 105 -14.45 10.39 13.52
C GLN A 105 -14.06 9.20 12.64
N ARG A 106 -14.47 7.98 12.99
CA ARG A 106 -14.14 6.79 12.19
C ARG A 106 -14.55 6.89 10.72
N PRO A 107 -15.75 7.38 10.35
CA PRO A 107 -16.11 7.52 8.94
C PRO A 107 -15.14 8.43 8.19
N PHE A 108 -14.79 9.57 8.77
CA PHE A 108 -13.82 10.51 8.20
C PHE A 108 -12.43 9.88 8.09
N GLY A 109 -11.95 9.21 9.15
CA GLY A 109 -10.69 8.49 9.14
C GLY A 109 -10.63 7.39 8.09
N ASN A 110 -11.72 6.65 7.92
CA ASN A 110 -11.82 5.62 6.90
C ASN A 110 -11.73 6.23 5.49
N SER A 111 -12.39 7.36 5.23
CA SER A 111 -12.27 8.10 3.96
C SER A 111 -10.86 8.63 3.72
N LEU A 112 -10.18 9.12 4.76
CA LEU A 112 -8.78 9.53 4.65
C LEU A 112 -7.89 8.36 4.22
N VAL A 113 -8.01 7.21 4.88
CA VAL A 113 -7.23 6.01 4.53
C VAL A 113 -7.59 5.50 3.13
N ASP A 114 -8.86 5.59 2.72
CA ASP A 114 -9.30 5.24 1.36
C ASP A 114 -8.55 6.06 0.32
N MET A 115 -8.55 7.39 0.47
CA MET A 115 -7.86 8.32 -0.43
C MET A 115 -6.35 8.03 -0.48
N MET A 116 -5.70 7.78 0.66
CA MET A 116 -4.28 7.41 0.69
C MET A 116 -3.98 6.10 -0.08
N LEU A 117 -4.86 5.10 0.03
CA LEU A 117 -4.72 3.82 -0.68
C LEU A 117 -5.00 3.96 -2.18
N GLU A 118 -5.99 4.77 -2.54
CA GLU A 118 -6.31 5.09 -3.95
C GLU A 118 -5.15 5.81 -4.64
N ALA A 119 -4.46 6.71 -3.92
CA ALA A 119 -3.28 7.39 -4.40
C ALA A 119 -2.02 6.49 -4.51
N GLY A 120 -2.08 5.26 -3.98
CA GLY A 120 -1.03 4.26 -4.16
C GLY A 120 -0.23 3.91 -2.90
N SER A 121 -0.62 4.39 -1.72
CA SER A 121 0.04 4.00 -0.46
C SER A 121 -0.05 2.48 -0.24
N ASN A 122 1.04 1.87 0.23
CA ASN A 122 1.13 0.42 0.35
C ASN A 122 0.79 -0.09 1.78
N PRO A 123 -0.31 -0.82 1.97
CA PRO A 123 -0.71 -1.34 3.29
C PRO A 123 0.10 -2.56 3.76
N ARG A 124 1.06 -3.05 2.98
CA ARG A 124 1.84 -4.26 3.29
C ARG A 124 3.22 -3.96 3.88
N ILE A 125 3.65 -2.70 3.87
CA ILE A 125 4.95 -2.30 4.41
C ILE A 125 4.94 -2.49 5.92
N LYS A 126 6.02 -3.06 6.46
CA LYS A 126 6.18 -3.30 7.89
C LYS A 126 7.05 -2.23 8.52
N ASN A 127 6.63 -1.73 9.68
CA ASN A 127 7.47 -0.85 10.48
C ASN A 127 8.60 -1.61 11.21
N LYS A 128 9.41 -0.92 12.03
CA LYS A 128 10.47 -1.57 12.82
C LYS A 128 9.95 -2.57 13.84
N GLY A 129 8.68 -2.43 14.26
CA GLY A 129 7.98 -3.42 15.08
C GLY A 129 7.53 -4.66 14.31
N GLY A 130 7.73 -4.72 13.00
CA GLY A 130 7.29 -5.81 12.14
C GLY A 130 5.78 -5.82 11.86
N LEU A 131 5.08 -4.74 12.21
CA LEU A 131 3.64 -4.60 12.07
C LEU A 131 3.31 -3.85 10.78
N THR A 132 2.25 -4.27 10.09
CA THR A 132 1.68 -3.53 8.96
C THR A 132 0.63 -2.52 9.42
N PRO A 133 0.27 -1.51 8.60
CA PRO A 133 -0.84 -0.61 8.86
C PRO A 133 -2.13 -1.36 9.23
N TYR A 134 -2.48 -2.39 8.45
CA TYR A 134 -3.65 -3.24 8.70
C TYR A 134 -3.67 -3.86 10.11
N GLN A 135 -2.51 -4.29 10.62
CA GLN A 135 -2.39 -4.90 11.95
C GLN A 135 -2.53 -3.89 13.09
N LEU A 136 -2.31 -2.60 12.82
CA LEU A 136 -2.50 -1.53 13.80
C LEU A 136 -3.96 -1.07 13.92
N VAL A 137 -4.84 -1.43 12.98
CA VAL A 137 -6.25 -1.01 13.01
C VAL A 137 -6.96 -1.55 14.26
N ASP A 138 -7.68 -0.67 14.97
CA ASP A 138 -8.54 -1.05 16.08
C ASP A 138 -9.44 -2.23 15.69
N PRO A 139 -9.44 -3.35 16.45
CA PRO A 139 -10.28 -4.51 16.18
C PRO A 139 -11.77 -4.22 16.04
N THR A 140 -12.27 -3.16 16.67
CA THR A 140 -13.67 -2.73 16.64
C THR A 140 -13.99 -1.85 15.42
N ASN A 141 -13.00 -1.36 14.68
CA ASN A 141 -13.21 -0.65 13.41
C ASN A 141 -13.17 -1.65 12.25
N THR A 142 -14.23 -2.45 12.14
CA THR A 142 -14.35 -3.46 11.07
C THR A 142 -14.38 -2.82 9.68
N GLY A 143 -15.01 -1.65 9.54
CA GLY A 143 -15.08 -0.93 8.27
C GLY A 143 -13.71 -0.56 7.71
N LEU A 144 -12.78 -0.10 8.55
CA LEU A 144 -11.41 0.20 8.11
C LEU A 144 -10.64 -1.06 7.71
N LYS A 145 -10.83 -2.18 8.44
CA LYS A 145 -10.20 -3.45 8.08
C LYS A 145 -10.69 -3.97 6.73
N GLU A 146 -12.00 -3.95 6.52
CA GLU A 146 -12.61 -4.36 5.25
C GLU A 146 -12.14 -3.48 4.10
N LEU A 147 -12.03 -2.16 4.33
CA LEU A 147 -11.52 -1.21 3.35
C LEU A 147 -10.09 -1.53 2.93
N ILE A 148 -9.17 -1.72 3.88
CA ILE A 148 -7.77 -2.05 3.57
C ILE A 148 -7.69 -3.41 2.84
N GLN A 149 -8.43 -4.43 3.29
CA GLN A 149 -8.46 -5.74 2.63
C GLN A 149 -8.96 -5.65 1.19
N LYS A 150 -9.98 -4.83 0.93
CA LYS A 150 -10.52 -4.61 -0.42
C LYS A 150 -9.44 -4.02 -1.34
N HIS A 151 -8.69 -3.03 -0.85
CA HIS A 151 -7.57 -2.44 -1.60
C HIS A 151 -6.43 -3.43 -1.83
N GLU A 152 -6.08 -4.25 -0.84
CA GLU A 152 -5.09 -5.31 -1.01
C GLU A 152 -5.51 -6.33 -2.08
N TYR A 153 -6.76 -6.76 -2.06
CA TYR A 153 -7.30 -7.67 -3.07
C TYR A 153 -7.32 -7.05 -4.47
N ALA A 154 -7.72 -5.79 -4.59
CA ALA A 154 -7.68 -5.05 -5.85
C ALA A 154 -6.25 -4.90 -6.39
N ALA A 155 -5.28 -4.63 -5.52
CA ALA A 155 -3.87 -4.53 -5.90
C ALA A 155 -3.29 -5.86 -6.41
N LEU A 156 -3.65 -6.99 -5.79
CA LEU A 156 -3.23 -8.33 -6.23
C LEU A 156 -3.79 -8.67 -7.62
N ASN A 157 -5.05 -8.34 -7.88
CA ASN A 157 -5.70 -8.67 -9.15
C ASN A 157 -5.29 -7.73 -10.30
N ARG A 158 -4.83 -6.51 -10.00
CA ARG A 158 -4.25 -5.61 -11.02
C ARG A 158 -3.00 -6.22 -11.69
N GLY A 159 -2.29 -7.12 -11.01
CA GLY A 159 -1.10 -7.79 -11.55
C GLY A 159 -1.36 -8.97 -12.49
N ASP A 160 -2.62 -9.45 -12.61
CA ASP A 160 -2.96 -10.68 -13.35
C ASP A 160 -3.67 -10.43 -14.70
N PHE A 161 -3.87 -9.16 -15.09
CA PHE A 161 -4.38 -8.83 -16.42
C PHE A 161 -3.24 -8.84 -17.44
N ILE A 162 -2.86 -10.03 -17.91
CA ILE A 162 -2.23 -10.16 -19.23
C ILE A 162 -3.29 -9.75 -20.25
N GLN A 163 -3.10 -8.60 -20.88
CA GLN A 163 -3.83 -8.21 -22.07
C GLN A 163 -3.58 -9.28 -23.13
N ALA A 164 -4.54 -10.21 -23.28
CA ALA A 164 -4.58 -11.12 -24.39
C ALA A 164 -4.88 -10.29 -25.65
N ASP A 165 -3.83 -9.67 -26.20
CA ASP A 165 -3.88 -9.11 -27.53
C ASP A 165 -4.11 -10.28 -28.51
N VAL A 166 -5.28 -10.27 -29.11
CA VAL A 166 -5.66 -11.22 -30.16
C VAL A 166 -4.93 -10.77 -31.42
N GLY A 167 -3.74 -11.33 -31.66
CA GLY A 167 -2.96 -10.96 -32.84
C GLY A 167 -1.72 -11.80 -33.12
N GLY A 168 -1.91 -12.98 -33.73
CA GLY A 168 -1.01 -13.50 -34.77
C GLY A 168 0.28 -14.22 -34.35
N ASP A 169 0.30 -15.52 -34.64
CA ASP A 169 1.43 -16.46 -34.73
C ASP A 169 2.86 -15.88 -34.82
N THR A 170 3.76 -16.36 -33.96
CA THR A 170 4.96 -17.12 -34.37
C THR A 170 5.60 -17.83 -33.18
N ALA A 171 5.93 -19.11 -33.39
CA ALA A 171 6.59 -19.98 -32.43
C ALA A 171 8.11 -19.78 -32.40
N ALA A 172 8.71 -19.73 -31.21
CA ALA A 172 10.04 -20.29 -30.95
C ALA A 172 10.28 -20.48 -29.45
N SER A 173 10.47 -21.75 -29.06
CA SER A 173 10.87 -22.21 -27.74
C SER A 173 12.27 -21.73 -27.35
N THR A 174 12.52 -21.49 -26.04
CA THR A 174 13.54 -22.23 -25.24
C THR A 174 13.46 -21.85 -23.75
N LYS A 175 12.80 -22.78 -23.02
CA LYS A 175 13.04 -23.35 -21.68
C LYS A 175 13.05 -22.48 -20.39
N PRO A 176 12.29 -22.92 -19.35
CA PRO A 176 12.29 -22.39 -17.99
C PRO A 176 13.36 -23.08 -17.11
N ILE A 177 13.51 -22.65 -15.84
CA ILE A 177 13.86 -23.34 -14.57
C ILE A 177 14.42 -22.23 -13.65
N VAL A 178 13.86 -21.90 -12.48
CA VAL A 178 14.02 -22.63 -11.21
C VAL A 178 12.80 -22.49 -10.29
N HIS A 179 12.22 -23.63 -9.96
CA HIS A 179 11.24 -23.83 -8.89
C HIS A 179 12.02 -24.10 -7.60
N HIS A 180 11.67 -23.40 -6.53
CA HIS A 180 12.26 -23.61 -5.21
C HIS A 180 11.80 -24.97 -4.65
N ASP A 181 12.79 -25.75 -4.19
CA ASP A 181 12.68 -27.09 -3.65
C ASP A 181 11.71 -27.19 -2.47
N TYR A 182 10.69 -28.05 -2.61
CA TYR A 182 10.11 -28.74 -1.47
C TYR A 182 10.52 -30.20 -1.55
N HIS A 183 11.40 -30.60 -0.64
CA HIS A 183 11.62 -31.99 -0.31
C HIS A 183 10.35 -32.61 0.24
N ALA A 184 9.79 -33.61 -0.45
CA ALA A 184 8.92 -34.59 0.15
C ALA A 184 9.18 -35.95 -0.51
N ASN A 185 9.44 -36.93 0.33
CA ASN A 185 9.74 -38.32 0.01
C ASN A 185 8.78 -38.92 -1.02
N GLY A 186 9.33 -39.79 -1.88
CA GLY A 186 8.53 -40.66 -2.71
C GLY A 186 7.81 -41.71 -1.89
N GLU A 187 6.48 -41.72 -1.97
CA GLU A 187 5.60 -42.84 -1.65
C GLU A 187 4.40 -42.77 -2.63
N SER A 188 4.19 -43.88 -3.35
CA SER A 188 3.23 -44.23 -4.40
C SER A 188 1.88 -43.47 -4.49
N ASP A 189 1.57 -42.95 -5.68
CA ASP A 189 0.27 -42.38 -6.16
C ASP A 189 -0.91 -43.40 -6.22
N GLU A 190 -1.15 -44.18 -5.16
CA GLU A 190 -2.23 -45.19 -5.15
C GLU A 190 -3.48 -44.75 -4.37
N ASP A 191 -3.37 -43.68 -3.56
CA ASP A 191 -4.40 -43.22 -2.60
C ASP A 191 -4.86 -41.76 -2.79
N ALA A 192 -4.86 -41.23 -4.01
CA ALA A 192 -5.53 -39.95 -4.26
C ALA A 192 -7.05 -40.11 -4.04
N GLU A 193 -7.64 -39.44 -3.04
CA GLU A 193 -9.09 -39.41 -2.78
C GLU A 193 -9.77 -38.34 -3.65
N PHE A 194 -10.94 -38.67 -4.21
CA PHE A 194 -11.69 -37.83 -5.12
C PHE A 194 -12.41 -36.69 -4.37
N SER A 195 -11.97 -35.44 -4.59
CA SER A 195 -12.48 -34.23 -3.91
C SER A 195 -13.65 -33.52 -4.64
N GLY A 196 -14.22 -34.11 -5.71
CA GLY A 196 -15.33 -33.51 -6.45
C GLY A 196 -16.67 -33.65 -5.70
N SER A 197 -17.44 -32.56 -5.63
CA SER A 197 -18.78 -32.55 -5.03
C SER A 197 -19.88 -33.00 -6.00
N ASP A 198 -19.54 -33.22 -7.27
CA ASP A 198 -20.49 -33.57 -8.33
C ASP A 198 -20.47 -35.07 -8.68
N GLU A 199 -21.64 -35.65 -8.92
CA GLU A 199 -21.82 -37.10 -9.14
C GLU A 199 -21.29 -37.54 -10.53
N GLU A 200 -21.28 -36.64 -11.52
CA GLU A 200 -20.82 -36.93 -12.88
C GLU A 200 -19.28 -37.00 -12.93
N GLU A 201 -18.60 -36.08 -12.23
CA GLU A 201 -17.15 -36.08 -12.08
C GLU A 201 -16.62 -37.33 -11.34
N ARG A 202 -17.39 -37.85 -10.36
CA ARG A 202 -17.05 -39.07 -9.62
C ARG A 202 -17.00 -40.29 -10.55
N ALA A 203 -17.99 -40.40 -11.44
CA ALA A 203 -18.09 -41.50 -12.38
C ALA A 203 -16.93 -41.49 -13.39
N GLU A 204 -16.51 -40.32 -13.86
CA GLU A 204 -15.36 -40.19 -14.75
C GLU A 204 -14.04 -40.55 -14.05
N TRP A 205 -13.88 -40.14 -12.79
CA TRP A 205 -12.70 -40.46 -12.00
C TRP A 205 -12.53 -41.97 -11.76
N GLU A 206 -13.61 -42.66 -11.38
CA GLU A 206 -13.67 -44.12 -11.22
C GLU A 206 -13.27 -44.84 -12.51
N ARG A 207 -13.78 -44.38 -13.66
CA ARG A 207 -13.46 -44.95 -14.99
C ARG A 207 -11.97 -44.85 -15.30
N ARG A 208 -11.38 -43.66 -15.10
CA ARG A 208 -9.95 -43.40 -15.36
C ARG A 208 -9.06 -44.19 -14.40
N LYS A 209 -9.47 -44.37 -13.14
CA LYS A 209 -8.75 -45.20 -12.16
C LYS A 209 -8.75 -46.66 -12.60
N ARG A 210 -9.89 -47.18 -13.08
CA ARG A 210 -10.02 -48.54 -13.60
C ARG A 210 -9.18 -48.78 -14.87
N GLU A 211 -9.16 -47.84 -15.81
CA GLU A 211 -8.34 -47.92 -17.02
C GLU A 211 -6.83 -47.90 -16.72
N LYS A 212 -6.40 -47.04 -15.79
CA LYS A 212 -5.00 -47.00 -15.33
C LYS A 212 -4.59 -48.33 -14.68
N LYS A 213 -5.48 -48.93 -13.89
CA LYS A 213 -5.24 -50.23 -13.24
C LYS A 213 -5.17 -51.37 -14.26
N ALA A 214 -6.00 -51.34 -15.29
CA ALA A 214 -5.97 -52.31 -16.39
C ALA A 214 -4.75 -52.19 -17.31
N ARG A 215 -4.11 -51.01 -17.36
CA ARG A 215 -2.88 -50.79 -18.16
C ARG A 215 -1.60 -51.15 -17.40
N LYS A 216 -1.69 -51.34 -16.08
CA LYS A 216 -0.56 -51.63 -15.18
C LYS A 216 -0.49 -53.10 -14.74
N GLY A 217 -1.44 -53.94 -15.19
CA GLY A 217 -1.44 -55.39 -15.05
C GLY A 217 -1.43 -56.06 -16.42
#